data_AF-A0A0D0VHY5-F1
#
_entry.id   AF-A0A0D0VHY5-F1
#
_cell.length_a   1.000
_cell.length_b   1.000
_cell.length_c   1.000
_cell.angle_alpha   90.00
_cell.angle_beta   90.00
_cell.angle_gamma   90.00
#
_symmetry.space_group_name_H-M   'P 1'
#
loop_
_entity.id
_entity.type
_entity.pdbx_description
1 polymer ?
#
loop_
_entity_poly.entity_id
_entity_poly.type
_entity_poly.pdbx_seq_one_letter_code
_entity_poly.pdbx_strand_id
1 'polypeptide(L)'
;MTSDRSYVDILASIDTAQFDWSAYEGTYKGRALITRYTHLVNTCVAYPSPPASELAKTALLKLIPLVKSSTWDINTYLWAVSVLFTIVHPGQTWKVSEEMEMDKEEDDEGGITKITSRGIPPGEGKEEDGFPDERWITETRDTVAKEVSRLDVELRSYMSNLIKESIRLTQLAFAELAFKVGKVREALNSYAATREYSSTPQHHVDLGVGVVETCLAFNYPAPLSGHIAKLEATLDRLHPPPHAQSKQQAGLSTTASDLRERQAEESRSQAVRRSVMVRAKVGKGLISAGQKDWARAGRELGWIEEDEGGLGDWEGKQAISTSDLALLSAFYIFASSDRGRIRRALLDRATFKSQLDDSQGWIIDLIGAYVDANYGQVMSLLQYSEPILLLNPFLSSCTRSIISCIQTRSIIQYVQPFSTIHIQTMTQAFRMEEDKMLDVVEKLIGDGDVGGKIDLIDNILVMDTLDPRAEMFEKALKAGQKSAELAQASLLRMKLTEAGVMVNPHAESINSEISGKQQQQPLGPEATATTTTTALQVPETAMAEDHSAEGVVMHASGEPNGESVA
;
A
#
# COMPACT_ATOMS: atom_id res chain seq x y z
N MET A 1 17.87 14.27 -9.35
CA MET A 1 16.41 14.53 -9.18
C MET A 1 16.21 15.58 -8.09
N THR A 2 15.12 16.35 -8.05
CA THR A 2 14.75 17.06 -6.79
C THR A 2 14.46 16.09 -5.65
N SER A 3 14.39 14.78 -5.94
CA SER A 3 14.40 13.70 -4.97
C SER A 3 15.74 13.46 -4.25
N ASP A 4 16.80 14.24 -4.45
CA ASP A 4 18.06 14.08 -3.68
C ASP A 4 18.10 14.91 -2.40
N ARG A 5 17.10 15.77 -2.17
CA ARG A 5 17.00 16.46 -0.88
C ARG A 5 16.76 15.43 0.22
N SER A 6 17.60 15.48 1.24
CA SER A 6 17.40 14.66 2.43
C SER A 6 16.07 15.05 3.06
N TYR A 7 15.38 14.09 3.68
CA TYR A 7 14.19 14.41 4.47
C TYR A 7 14.49 15.43 5.58
N VAL A 8 15.74 15.46 6.07
CA VAL A 8 16.21 16.49 7.01
C VAL A 8 16.13 17.89 6.40
N ASP A 9 16.60 18.06 5.15
CA ASP A 9 16.58 19.36 4.46
C ASP A 9 15.16 19.82 4.15
N ILE A 10 14.29 18.87 3.78
CA ILE A 10 12.88 19.12 3.50
C ILE A 10 12.19 19.64 4.76
N LEU A 11 12.35 18.96 5.90
CA LEU A 11 11.74 19.40 7.15
C LEU A 11 12.38 20.67 7.71
N ALA A 12 13.67 20.90 7.45
CA ALA A 12 14.35 22.15 7.81
C ALA A 12 13.81 23.38 7.06
N SER A 13 13.13 23.18 5.92
CA SER A 13 12.50 24.27 5.15
C SER A 13 11.16 24.74 5.72
N ILE A 14 10.60 24.04 6.71
CA ILE A 14 9.32 24.38 7.32
C ILE A 14 9.48 25.60 8.23
N ASP A 15 8.66 26.63 8.00
CA ASP A 15 8.50 27.74 8.92
C ASP A 15 7.52 27.32 10.05
N THR A 16 8.05 27.08 11.24
CA THR A 16 7.27 26.65 12.42
C THR A 16 6.31 27.73 12.91
N ALA A 17 6.60 29.01 12.67
CA ALA A 17 5.75 30.13 13.09
C ALA A 17 4.52 30.30 12.20
N GLN A 18 4.62 29.92 10.93
CA GLN A 18 3.53 29.98 9.95
C GLN A 18 2.80 28.65 9.77
N PHE A 19 3.17 27.61 10.52
CA PHE A 19 2.52 26.31 10.42
C PHE A 19 1.05 26.40 10.88
N ASP A 20 0.13 26.17 9.95
CA ASP A 20 -1.30 26.22 10.22
C ASP A 20 -1.78 24.94 10.91
N TRP A 21 -1.78 24.98 12.25
CA TRP A 21 -2.31 23.91 13.08
C TRP A 21 -3.81 23.68 12.87
N SER A 22 -4.58 24.72 12.55
CA SER A 22 -6.03 24.57 12.32
C SER A 22 -6.29 23.77 11.06
N ALA A 23 -5.55 24.02 9.98
CA ALA A 23 -5.62 23.23 8.75
C ALA A 23 -5.09 21.80 8.96
N TYR A 24 -4.01 21.63 9.72
CA TYR A 24 -3.45 20.30 9.99
C TYR A 24 -4.39 19.41 10.82
N GLU A 25 -5.03 19.98 11.86
CA GLU A 25 -6.01 19.31 12.69
C GLU A 25 -7.33 19.08 11.92
N GLY A 26 -7.77 20.08 11.14
CA GLY A 26 -8.95 20.01 10.29
C GLY A 26 -10.19 19.53 11.06
N THR A 27 -10.90 18.57 10.48
CA THR A 27 -12.08 17.94 11.11
C THR A 27 -11.74 16.75 12.03
N TYR A 28 -10.47 16.39 12.17
CA TYR A 28 -10.06 15.18 12.89
C TYR A 28 -10.32 15.26 14.39
N LYS A 29 -10.79 14.14 14.96
CA LYS A 29 -11.09 14.00 16.39
C LYS A 29 -10.66 12.62 16.91
N GLY A 30 -10.51 12.53 18.22
CA GLY A 30 -10.24 11.27 18.93
C GLY A 30 -9.01 10.54 18.38
N ARG A 31 -9.17 9.24 18.08
CA ARG A 31 -8.07 8.37 17.66
C ARG A 31 -7.42 8.80 16.34
N ALA A 32 -8.19 9.27 15.37
CA ALA A 32 -7.65 9.66 14.08
C ALA A 32 -6.69 10.86 14.20
N LEU A 33 -7.04 11.83 15.06
CA LEU A 33 -6.17 12.96 15.37
C LEU A 33 -4.91 12.53 16.14
N ILE A 34 -5.05 11.58 17.09
CA ILE A 34 -3.91 10.98 17.81
C ILE A 34 -2.93 10.33 16.82
N THR A 35 -3.42 9.52 15.89
CA THR A 35 -2.61 8.87 14.84
C THR A 35 -1.90 9.92 13.98
N ARG A 36 -2.58 11.01 13.64
CA ARG A 36 -2.00 12.11 12.86
C ARG A 36 -0.87 12.85 13.57
N TYR A 37 -1.02 13.19 14.85
CA TYR A 37 0.08 13.78 15.62
C TYR A 37 1.23 12.80 15.84
N THR A 38 0.91 11.53 16.11
CA THR A 38 1.90 10.47 16.28
C THR A 38 2.77 10.35 15.04
N HIS A 39 2.16 10.39 13.85
CA HIS A 39 2.89 10.40 12.57
C HIS A 39 3.79 11.63 12.40
N LEU A 40 3.28 12.83 12.68
CA LEU A 40 4.07 14.07 12.59
C LEU A 40 5.31 14.00 13.48
N VAL A 41 5.13 13.61 14.74
CA VAL A 41 6.23 13.51 15.70
C VAL A 41 7.22 12.43 15.26
N ASN A 42 6.77 11.25 14.86
CA ASN A 42 7.65 10.19 14.35
C ASN A 42 8.47 10.66 13.15
N THR A 43 7.84 11.37 12.22
CA THR A 43 8.50 11.92 11.03
C THR A 43 9.57 12.95 11.40
N CYS A 44 9.26 13.84 12.34
CA CYS A 44 10.21 14.86 12.82
C CYS A 44 11.36 14.27 13.63
N VAL A 45 11.11 13.25 14.44
CA VAL A 45 12.14 12.56 15.25
C VAL A 45 13.05 11.69 14.37
N ALA A 46 12.49 11.04 13.34
CA ALA A 46 13.29 10.25 12.40
C ALA A 46 14.26 11.12 11.58
N TYR A 47 13.89 12.37 11.32
CA TYR A 47 14.69 13.32 10.51
C TYR A 47 14.89 14.62 11.29
N PRO A 48 15.76 14.62 12.31
CA PRO A 48 15.87 15.73 13.24
C PRO A 48 16.47 16.97 12.58
N SER A 49 15.77 18.10 12.75
CA SER A 49 16.23 19.45 12.45
C SER A 49 15.72 20.40 13.54
N PRO A 50 16.28 21.62 13.71
CA PRO A 50 15.77 22.56 14.70
C PRO A 50 14.28 22.90 14.51
N PRO A 51 13.80 23.20 13.28
CA PRO A 51 12.37 23.40 13.02
C PRO A 51 11.54 22.14 13.29
N ALA A 52 12.01 20.95 12.88
CA ALA A 52 11.29 19.70 13.11
C ALA A 52 11.15 19.37 14.61
N SER A 53 12.17 19.68 15.42
CA SER A 53 12.14 19.45 16.86
C SER A 53 11.14 20.38 17.56
N GLU A 54 11.05 21.64 17.14
CA GLU A 54 10.06 22.60 17.64
C GLU A 54 8.63 22.21 17.23
N LEU A 55 8.45 21.76 15.98
CA LEU A 55 7.17 21.24 15.49
C LEU A 55 6.74 19.97 16.24
N ALA A 56 7.68 19.05 16.50
CA ALA A 56 7.42 17.85 17.30
C ALA A 56 7.05 18.21 18.74
N LYS A 57 7.76 19.16 19.37
CA LYS A 57 7.45 19.62 20.73
C LYS A 57 6.02 20.17 20.83
N THR A 58 5.64 21.06 19.93
CA THR A 58 4.30 21.67 19.91
C THR A 58 3.20 20.65 19.62
N ALA A 59 3.45 19.69 18.72
CA ALA A 59 2.55 18.55 18.50
C ALA A 59 2.39 17.66 19.75
N LEU A 60 3.48 17.36 20.46
CA LEU A 60 3.45 16.54 21.68
C LEU A 60 2.65 17.20 22.80
N LEU A 61 2.80 18.50 23.00
CA LEU A 61 2.03 19.26 23.99
C LEU A 61 0.52 19.26 23.69
N LYS A 62 0.11 19.11 22.42
CA LYS A 62 -1.28 18.92 22.01
C LYS A 62 -1.73 17.46 22.10
N LEU A 63 -0.85 16.52 21.78
CA LEU A 63 -1.12 15.08 21.77
C LEU A 63 -1.35 14.51 23.17
N ILE A 64 -0.50 14.84 24.14
CA ILE A 64 -0.56 14.30 25.51
C ILE A 64 -1.96 14.49 26.16
N PRO A 65 -2.54 15.70 26.23
CA PRO A 65 -3.88 15.88 26.81
C PRO A 65 -4.98 15.20 25.98
N LEU A 66 -4.81 15.11 24.65
CA LEU A 66 -5.75 14.42 23.77
C LEU A 66 -5.80 12.91 24.06
N VAL A 67 -4.65 12.28 24.25
CA VAL A 67 -4.56 10.86 24.61
C VAL A 67 -5.24 10.59 25.94
N LYS A 68 -4.97 11.40 26.98
CA LYS A 68 -5.58 11.24 28.32
C LYS A 68 -7.09 11.42 28.32
N SER A 69 -7.61 12.35 27.53
CA SER A 69 -9.04 12.68 27.50
C SER A 69 -9.86 11.75 26.60
N SER A 70 -9.28 11.26 25.50
CA SER A 70 -10.01 10.52 24.46
C SER A 70 -9.79 9.01 24.50
N THR A 71 -8.75 8.52 25.19
CA THR A 71 -8.32 7.12 25.12
C THR A 71 -7.78 6.60 26.45
N TRP A 72 -7.56 5.29 26.53
CA TRP A 72 -6.86 4.61 27.63
C TRP A 72 -5.52 4.03 27.16
N ASP A 73 -4.91 4.70 26.18
CA ASP A 73 -3.69 4.25 25.52
C ASP A 73 -2.46 4.73 26.28
N ILE A 74 -2.08 3.94 27.28
CA ILE A 74 -0.92 4.20 28.13
C ILE A 74 0.38 4.13 27.31
N ASN A 75 0.46 3.26 26.30
CA ASN A 75 1.67 3.09 25.50
C ASN A 75 1.98 4.32 24.65
N THR A 76 0.96 4.85 23.94
CA THR A 76 1.11 6.08 23.16
C THR A 76 1.37 7.28 24.07
N TYR A 77 0.76 7.32 25.26
CA TYR A 77 1.03 8.36 26.26
C TYR A 77 2.50 8.34 26.73
N LEU A 78 2.99 7.19 27.20
CA LEU A 78 4.36 7.06 27.69
C LEU A 78 5.38 7.34 26.58
N TRP A 79 5.10 6.87 25.36
CA TRP A 79 5.89 7.23 24.18
C TRP A 79 5.96 8.74 23.99
N ALA A 80 4.81 9.43 23.93
CA ALA A 80 4.74 10.86 23.67
C ALA A 80 5.52 11.67 24.73
N VAL A 81 5.33 11.33 26.00
CA VAL A 81 6.03 11.98 27.12
C VAL A 81 7.53 11.69 27.07
N SER A 82 7.94 10.46 26.77
CA SER A 82 9.37 10.11 26.65
C SER A 82 10.07 10.85 25.50
N VAL A 83 9.40 11.02 24.36
CA VAL A 83 9.94 11.78 23.23
C VAL A 83 10.01 13.27 23.60
N LEU A 84 8.98 13.82 24.26
CA LEU A 84 8.98 15.21 24.71
C LEU A 84 10.17 15.48 25.64
N PHE A 85 10.45 14.54 26.56
CA PHE A 85 11.60 14.62 27.44
C PHE A 85 12.92 14.74 26.67
N THR A 86 13.13 13.89 25.65
CA THR A 86 14.37 13.92 24.86
C THR A 86 14.56 15.24 24.08
N ILE A 87 13.46 15.88 23.68
CA ILE A 87 13.49 17.16 22.97
C ILE A 87 13.75 18.32 23.95
N VAL A 88 13.13 18.29 25.13
CA VAL A 88 13.28 19.34 26.16
C VAL A 88 14.62 19.24 26.90
N HIS A 89 15.16 18.03 27.07
CA HIS A 89 16.42 17.74 27.74
C HIS A 89 17.43 17.05 26.81
N PRO A 90 18.06 17.79 25.89
CA PRO A 90 19.04 17.22 24.96
C PRO A 90 20.16 16.46 25.69
N GLY A 91 20.44 15.23 25.25
CA GLY A 91 21.47 14.37 25.82
C GLY A 91 21.02 13.56 27.04
N GLN A 92 19.76 13.69 27.47
CA GLN A 92 19.15 12.82 28.47
C GLN A 92 18.08 11.93 27.84
N THR A 93 17.99 10.68 28.29
CA THR A 93 16.98 9.72 27.85
C THR A 93 16.44 8.96 29.06
N TRP A 94 15.25 8.39 28.91
CA TRP A 94 14.71 7.46 29.89
C TRP A 94 15.59 6.21 29.96
N LYS A 95 15.83 5.71 31.17
CA LYS A 95 16.61 4.47 31.37
C LYS A 95 15.70 3.27 31.24
N VAL A 96 16.15 2.21 30.58
CA VAL A 96 15.40 0.95 30.51
C VAL A 96 15.39 0.28 31.90
N SER A 97 14.22 -0.09 32.40
CA SER A 97 14.04 -0.85 33.62
C SER A 97 14.45 -2.32 33.41
N GLU A 98 15.37 -2.83 34.22
CA GLU A 98 15.92 -4.19 34.15
C GLU A 98 14.95 -5.27 34.68
N GLU A 99 13.88 -4.91 35.41
CA GLU A 99 13.01 -5.86 36.12
C GLU A 99 11.91 -6.52 35.24
N MET A 100 11.72 -6.11 33.98
CA MET A 100 10.64 -6.59 33.09
C MET A 100 11.15 -7.26 31.80
N GLU A 101 12.13 -8.16 31.90
CA GLU A 101 12.66 -8.94 30.76
C GLU A 101 11.77 -10.13 30.32
N MET A 102 10.67 -10.44 31.01
CA MET A 102 9.97 -11.72 30.85
C MET A 102 8.89 -11.82 29.76
N ASP A 103 8.43 -10.73 29.15
CA ASP A 103 7.45 -10.79 28.05
C ASP A 103 8.12 -10.43 26.72
N LYS A 104 8.61 -11.46 26.01
CA LYS A 104 8.99 -11.39 24.60
C LYS A 104 7.78 -11.77 23.74
N GLU A 105 6.92 -10.81 23.44
CA GLU A 105 6.08 -10.91 22.24
C GLU A 105 6.81 -10.17 21.10
N GLU A 106 7.27 -10.96 20.12
CA GLU A 106 7.88 -10.50 18.86
C GLU A 106 6.82 -9.83 17.99
N ASP A 107 6.56 -8.55 18.21
CA ASP A 107 5.60 -7.78 17.43
C ASP A 107 6.33 -6.72 16.59
N ASP A 108 6.99 -7.20 15.53
CA ASP A 108 7.55 -6.39 14.44
C ASP A 108 6.45 -5.93 13.44
N GLU A 109 6.81 -4.92 12.65
CA GLU A 109 6.03 -4.18 11.63
C GLU A 109 5.07 -3.08 12.12
N GLY A 110 5.56 -2.26 13.05
CA GLY A 110 5.10 -0.89 13.24
C GLY A 110 6.09 -0.20 14.14
N GLY A 111 6.88 0.74 13.60
CA GLY A 111 8.09 1.33 14.22
C GLY A 111 7.92 2.12 15.54
N ILE A 112 7.00 1.74 16.41
CA ILE A 112 6.63 2.42 17.66
C ILE A 112 7.14 1.67 18.91
N THR A 113 7.68 0.45 18.82
CA THR A 113 7.69 -0.46 19.98
C THR A 113 8.99 -0.63 20.77
N LYS A 114 10.10 0.06 20.47
CA LYS A 114 11.36 -0.21 21.21
C LYS A 114 11.60 0.59 22.51
N ILE A 115 10.87 1.69 22.78
CA ILE A 115 11.24 2.60 23.88
C ILE A 115 10.20 2.71 25.02
N THR A 116 8.96 2.24 24.85
CA THR A 116 7.84 3.02 25.41
C THR A 116 7.17 2.48 26.67
N SER A 117 7.38 1.21 27.05
CA SER A 117 6.78 0.65 28.29
C SER A 117 7.78 0.37 29.41
N ARG A 118 9.09 0.61 29.17
CA ARG A 118 10.17 0.19 30.07
C ARG A 118 11.07 1.34 30.54
N GLY A 119 10.85 2.57 30.07
CA GLY A 119 11.70 3.70 30.43
C GLY A 119 11.31 4.34 31.77
N ILE A 120 12.29 4.54 32.66
CA ILE A 120 12.13 5.33 33.90
C ILE A 120 12.70 6.73 33.62
N PRO A 121 11.92 7.81 33.84
CA PRO A 121 12.44 9.17 33.71
C PRO A 121 13.55 9.41 34.76
N PRO A 122 14.61 10.17 34.43
CA PRO A 122 15.73 10.38 35.35
C PRO A 122 15.41 11.32 36.55
N GLY A 123 14.14 11.62 36.83
CA GLY A 123 13.68 12.46 37.93
C GLY A 123 12.16 12.62 37.99
N GLU A 124 11.69 13.54 38.83
CA GLU A 124 10.28 13.95 38.94
C GLU A 124 10.06 15.31 38.28
N GLY A 125 8.89 15.50 37.65
CA GLY A 125 8.54 16.75 37.00
C GLY A 125 7.11 16.74 36.48
N LYS A 126 6.81 17.65 35.56
CA LYS A 126 5.48 17.78 34.96
C LYS A 126 5.43 17.21 33.54
N GLU A 127 4.20 16.96 33.06
CA GLU A 127 3.94 16.49 31.70
C GLU A 127 4.47 17.44 30.62
N GLU A 128 4.42 18.76 30.88
CA GLU A 128 4.95 19.80 29.97
C GLU A 128 6.48 19.73 29.77
N ASP A 129 7.18 19.12 30.72
CA ASP A 129 8.63 18.92 30.70
C ASP A 129 9.02 17.48 30.31
N GLY A 130 8.06 16.64 29.90
CA GLY A 130 8.31 15.25 29.50
C GLY A 130 8.39 14.26 30.67
N PHE A 131 7.74 14.54 31.80
CA PHE A 131 7.61 13.59 32.91
C PHE A 131 6.20 12.98 32.97
N PRO A 132 6.06 11.67 33.23
CA PRO A 132 4.78 10.99 33.21
C PRO A 132 3.93 11.28 34.47
N ASP A 133 2.62 11.29 34.29
CA ASP A 133 1.61 11.33 35.36
C ASP A 133 1.31 9.90 35.84
N GLU A 134 2.05 9.48 36.86
CA GLU A 134 1.93 8.16 37.48
C GLU A 134 0.52 7.87 38.03
N ARG A 135 -0.22 8.90 38.44
CA ARG A 135 -1.59 8.71 38.95
C ARG A 135 -2.53 8.31 37.83
N TRP A 136 -2.47 9.03 36.70
CA TRP A 136 -3.28 8.68 35.54
C TRP A 136 -2.94 7.29 35.00
N ILE A 137 -1.65 6.92 34.96
CA ILE A 137 -1.21 5.59 34.51
C ILE A 137 -1.80 4.50 35.40
N THR A 138 -1.68 4.62 36.72
CA THR A 138 -2.16 3.62 37.68
C THR A 138 -3.68 3.51 37.67
N GLU A 139 -4.41 4.65 37.71
CA GLU A 139 -5.88 4.66 37.64
C GLU A 139 -6.41 4.08 36.32
N THR A 140 -5.77 4.40 35.20
CA THR A 140 -6.16 3.88 33.88
C THR A 140 -5.88 2.37 33.79
N ARG A 141 -4.72 1.91 34.26
CA ARG A 141 -4.38 0.48 34.30
C ARG A 141 -5.37 -0.31 35.15
N ASP A 142 -5.72 0.20 36.33
CA ASP A 142 -6.72 -0.42 37.21
C ASP A 142 -8.11 -0.45 36.58
N THR A 143 -8.49 0.63 35.88
CA THR A 143 -9.77 0.71 35.17
C THR A 143 -9.85 -0.29 34.04
N VAL A 144 -8.82 -0.37 33.20
CA VAL A 144 -8.74 -1.36 32.10
C VAL A 144 -8.78 -2.78 32.66
N ALA A 145 -8.03 -3.08 33.74
CA ALA A 145 -8.05 -4.40 34.37
C ALA A 145 -9.43 -4.79 34.92
N LYS A 146 -10.14 -3.85 35.56
CA LYS A 146 -11.51 -4.04 36.04
C LYS A 146 -12.49 -4.31 34.89
N GLU A 147 -12.40 -3.56 33.81
CA GLU A 147 -13.26 -3.74 32.63
C GLU A 147 -13.01 -5.09 31.95
N VAL A 148 -11.75 -5.48 31.75
CA VAL A 148 -11.39 -6.82 31.23
C VAL A 148 -11.97 -7.91 32.13
N SER A 149 -11.74 -7.83 33.45
CA SER A 149 -12.26 -8.82 34.39
C SER A 149 -13.78 -8.88 34.40
N ARG A 150 -14.48 -7.75 34.25
CA ARG A 150 -15.95 -7.71 34.16
C ARG A 150 -16.42 -8.43 32.90
N LEU A 151 -15.87 -8.07 31.75
CA LEU A 151 -16.23 -8.67 30.45
C LEU A 151 -15.93 -10.17 30.41
N ASP A 152 -14.83 -10.62 31.04
CA ASP A 152 -14.50 -12.05 31.14
C ASP A 152 -15.53 -12.85 31.96
N VAL A 153 -15.97 -12.31 33.09
CA VAL A 153 -17.00 -12.95 33.93
C VAL A 153 -18.33 -13.03 33.18
N GLU A 154 -18.73 -11.94 32.53
CA GLU A 154 -19.92 -11.88 31.68
C GLU A 154 -19.84 -12.88 30.53
N LEU A 155 -18.72 -12.92 29.80
CA LEU A 155 -18.49 -13.81 28.67
C LEU A 155 -18.61 -15.28 29.09
N ARG A 156 -17.96 -15.68 30.19
CA ARG A 156 -18.04 -17.05 30.72
C ARG A 156 -19.46 -17.44 31.11
N SER A 157 -20.21 -16.53 31.72
CA SER A 157 -21.61 -16.74 32.07
C SER A 157 -22.49 -16.89 30.81
N TYR A 158 -22.30 -16.05 29.80
CA TYR A 158 -23.08 -16.16 28.56
C TYR A 158 -22.70 -17.40 27.73
N MET A 159 -21.43 -17.83 27.78
CA MET A 159 -20.97 -19.07 27.17
C MET A 159 -21.57 -20.30 27.85
N SER A 160 -21.62 -20.34 29.19
CA SER A 160 -22.25 -21.46 29.89
C SER A 160 -23.76 -21.54 29.64
N ASN A 161 -24.41 -20.39 29.47
CA ASN A 161 -25.83 -20.27 29.16
C ASN A 161 -26.15 -20.34 27.64
N LEU A 162 -25.12 -20.42 26.78
CA LEU A 162 -25.23 -20.49 25.32
C LEU A 162 -26.03 -19.33 24.67
N ILE A 163 -25.92 -18.12 25.24
CA ILE A 163 -26.64 -16.93 24.74
C ILE A 163 -25.83 -16.25 23.65
N LYS A 164 -26.02 -16.68 22.40
CA LYS A 164 -25.21 -16.27 21.22
C LYS A 164 -25.10 -14.75 21.05
N GLU A 165 -26.19 -14.00 21.20
CA GLU A 165 -26.18 -12.54 21.01
C GLU A 165 -25.43 -11.82 22.14
N SER A 166 -25.58 -12.26 23.38
CA SER A 166 -24.81 -11.70 24.50
C SER A 166 -23.32 -11.99 24.36
N ILE A 167 -22.95 -13.20 23.94
CA ILE A 167 -21.54 -13.53 23.62
C ILE A 167 -21.01 -12.59 22.53
N ARG A 168 -21.77 -12.39 21.44
CA ARG A 168 -21.40 -11.50 20.33
C ARG A 168 -21.17 -10.06 20.81
N LEU A 169 -22.09 -9.51 21.60
CA LEU A 169 -21.99 -8.15 22.14
C LEU A 169 -20.81 -7.99 23.11
N THR A 170 -20.54 -8.99 23.97
CA THR A 170 -19.37 -8.97 24.85
C THR A 170 -18.06 -9.02 24.06
N GLN A 171 -17.98 -9.82 22.99
CA GLN A 171 -16.82 -9.86 22.09
C GLN A 171 -16.61 -8.53 21.35
N LEU A 172 -17.69 -7.84 20.95
CA LEU A 172 -17.60 -6.48 20.41
C LEU A 172 -17.11 -5.47 21.47
N ALA A 173 -17.57 -5.60 22.72
CA ALA A 173 -17.10 -4.75 23.81
C ALA A 173 -15.60 -4.95 24.09
N PHE A 174 -15.07 -6.18 23.96
CA PHE A 174 -13.62 -6.42 23.97
C PHE A 174 -12.90 -5.71 22.82
N ALA A 175 -13.46 -5.73 21.61
CA ALA A 175 -12.88 -5.01 20.48
C ALA A 175 -12.86 -3.49 20.71
N GLU A 176 -13.94 -2.91 21.24
CA GLU A 176 -14.01 -1.49 21.60
C GLU A 176 -13.02 -1.11 22.71
N LEU A 177 -12.86 -1.97 23.72
CA LEU A 177 -11.88 -1.78 24.78
C LEU A 177 -10.46 -1.80 24.21
N ALA A 178 -10.13 -2.79 23.37
CA ALA A 178 -8.85 -2.87 22.68
C ALA A 178 -8.59 -1.63 21.80
N PHE A 179 -9.59 -1.13 21.08
CA PHE A 179 -9.51 0.13 20.34
C PHE A 179 -9.20 1.34 21.23
N LYS A 180 -9.86 1.45 22.39
CA LYS A 180 -9.60 2.52 23.38
C LYS A 180 -8.19 2.44 23.98
N VAL A 181 -7.70 1.22 24.23
CA VAL A 181 -6.35 0.98 24.78
C VAL A 181 -5.25 1.14 23.72
N GLY A 182 -5.61 1.14 22.42
CA GLY A 182 -4.64 1.32 21.33
C GLY A 182 -4.09 0.02 20.75
N LYS A 183 -4.71 -1.13 21.07
CA LYS A 183 -4.25 -2.46 20.66
C LYS A 183 -5.01 -2.98 19.45
N VAL A 184 -4.49 -2.67 18.26
CA VAL A 184 -5.13 -3.00 16.97
C VAL A 184 -5.27 -4.51 16.75
N ARG A 185 -4.22 -5.29 17.04
CA ARG A 185 -4.22 -6.75 16.84
C ARG A 185 -5.26 -7.44 17.74
N GLU A 186 -5.33 -7.08 19.02
CA GLU A 186 -6.33 -7.62 19.95
C GLU A 186 -7.76 -7.26 19.53
N ALA A 187 -7.98 -6.05 19.00
CA ALA A 187 -9.28 -5.67 18.45
C ALA A 187 -9.67 -6.55 17.25
N LEU A 188 -8.73 -6.81 16.33
CA LEU A 188 -8.95 -7.72 15.19
C LEU A 188 -9.23 -9.16 15.62
N ASN A 189 -8.55 -9.65 16.66
CA ASN A 189 -8.82 -10.97 17.23
C ASN A 189 -10.22 -11.05 17.85
N SER A 190 -10.65 -10.00 18.55
CA SER A 190 -12.00 -9.90 19.14
C SER A 190 -13.08 -9.85 18.04
N TYR A 191 -12.82 -9.15 16.93
CA TYR A 191 -13.70 -9.18 15.75
C TYR A 191 -13.74 -10.58 15.10
N ALA A 192 -12.61 -11.28 15.02
CA ALA A 192 -12.58 -12.65 14.51
C ALA A 192 -13.41 -13.59 15.39
N ALA A 193 -13.30 -13.49 16.72
CA ALA A 193 -14.12 -14.25 17.67
C ALA A 193 -15.61 -13.91 17.54
N THR A 194 -15.96 -12.63 17.38
CA THR A 194 -17.35 -12.18 17.18
C THR A 194 -18.02 -12.88 15.99
N ARG A 195 -17.26 -13.19 14.93
CA ARG A 195 -17.77 -13.79 13.68
C ARG A 195 -18.50 -15.13 13.91
N GLU A 196 -18.02 -15.95 14.84
CA GLU A 196 -18.61 -17.27 15.15
C GLU A 196 -20.01 -17.13 15.78
N TYR A 197 -20.20 -16.03 16.51
CA TYR A 197 -21.45 -15.70 17.20
C TYR A 197 -22.35 -14.76 16.39
N SER A 198 -21.98 -14.42 15.17
CA SER A 198 -22.86 -13.72 14.22
C SER A 198 -23.87 -14.69 13.58
N SER A 199 -25.10 -14.21 13.38
CA SER A 199 -26.20 -15.03 12.83
C SER A 199 -26.87 -14.36 11.63
N THR A 200 -26.99 -13.03 11.65
CA THR A 200 -27.66 -12.28 10.58
C THR A 200 -26.61 -11.71 9.60
N PRO A 201 -26.97 -11.50 8.32
CA PRO A 201 -26.10 -10.78 7.39
C PRO A 201 -25.73 -9.38 7.87
N GLN A 202 -26.64 -8.71 8.59
CA GLN A 202 -26.37 -7.40 9.22
C GLN A 202 -25.21 -7.48 10.21
N HIS A 203 -25.17 -8.51 11.08
CA HIS A 203 -24.05 -8.69 12.01
C HIS A 203 -22.70 -8.83 11.30
N HIS A 204 -22.68 -9.43 10.11
CA HIS A 204 -21.46 -9.56 9.31
C HIS A 204 -21.07 -8.25 8.62
N VAL A 205 -22.05 -7.43 8.21
CA VAL A 205 -21.80 -6.07 7.70
C VAL A 205 -21.24 -5.19 8.81
N ASP A 206 -21.88 -5.15 9.98
CA ASP A 206 -21.43 -4.35 11.14
C ASP A 206 -20.02 -4.77 11.58
N LEU A 207 -19.74 -6.07 11.59
CA LEU A 207 -18.40 -6.59 11.88
C LEU A 207 -17.36 -6.13 10.86
N GLY A 208 -17.67 -6.23 9.56
CA GLY A 208 -16.76 -5.79 8.51
C GLY A 208 -16.50 -4.28 8.57
N VAL A 209 -17.52 -3.49 8.89
CA VAL A 209 -17.40 -2.05 9.14
C VAL A 209 -16.47 -1.79 10.33
N GLY A 210 -16.66 -2.46 11.47
CA GLY A 210 -15.81 -2.28 12.64
C GLY A 210 -14.33 -2.60 12.38
N VAL A 211 -14.06 -3.66 11.60
CA VAL A 211 -12.69 -3.98 11.15
C VAL A 211 -12.11 -2.87 10.28
N VAL A 212 -12.87 -2.38 9.29
CA VAL A 212 -12.42 -1.30 8.39
C VAL A 212 -12.16 -0.02 9.18
N GLU A 213 -13.10 0.42 10.00
CA GLU A 213 -12.96 1.64 10.83
C GLU A 213 -11.76 1.55 11.77
N THR A 214 -11.59 0.41 12.45
CA THR A 214 -10.45 0.20 13.35
C THR A 214 -9.12 0.30 12.60
N CYS A 215 -8.94 -0.46 11.53
CA CYS A 215 -7.71 -0.41 10.76
C CYS A 215 -7.41 0.99 10.20
N LEU A 216 -8.43 1.70 9.73
CA LEU A 216 -8.26 3.06 9.21
C LEU A 216 -7.89 4.06 10.31
N ALA A 217 -8.49 3.95 11.50
CA ALA A 217 -8.17 4.83 12.64
C ALA A 217 -6.72 4.75 13.10
N PHE A 218 -6.11 3.56 12.99
CA PHE A 218 -4.72 3.31 13.32
C PHE A 218 -3.77 3.42 12.12
N ASN A 219 -4.25 3.86 10.95
CA ASN A 219 -3.49 3.88 9.69
C ASN A 219 -2.82 2.54 9.37
N TYR A 220 -3.55 1.44 9.57
CA TYR A 220 -3.10 0.05 9.35
C TYR A 220 -3.91 -0.64 8.24
N PRO A 221 -3.79 -0.22 6.97
CA PRO A 221 -4.64 -0.71 5.89
C PRO A 221 -4.28 -2.12 5.37
N ALA A 222 -3.10 -2.66 5.70
CA ALA A 222 -2.58 -3.89 5.10
C ALA A 222 -3.52 -5.11 5.19
N PRO A 223 -4.20 -5.40 6.33
CA PRO A 223 -5.10 -6.55 6.42
C PRO A 223 -6.40 -6.37 5.63
N LEU A 224 -6.76 -5.15 5.22
CA LEU A 224 -8.13 -4.84 4.80
C LEU A 224 -8.57 -5.47 3.47
N SER A 225 -7.65 -5.92 2.61
CA SER A 225 -8.01 -6.40 1.25
C SER A 225 -9.03 -7.54 1.28
N GLY A 226 -8.77 -8.58 2.09
CA GLY A 226 -9.67 -9.71 2.25
C GLY A 226 -10.93 -9.39 3.05
N HIS A 227 -10.86 -8.44 3.99
CA HIS A 227 -12.01 -8.03 4.80
C HIS A 227 -13.01 -7.19 3.99
N ILE A 228 -12.53 -6.25 3.17
CA ILE A 228 -13.38 -5.41 2.32
C ILE A 228 -14.10 -6.27 1.28
N ALA A 229 -13.41 -7.22 0.63
CA ALA A 229 -14.06 -8.10 -0.35
C ALA A 229 -15.21 -8.92 0.27
N LYS A 230 -15.05 -9.39 1.51
CA LYS A 230 -16.10 -10.11 2.25
C LYS A 230 -17.23 -9.18 2.69
N LEU A 231 -16.91 -7.97 3.13
CA LEU A 231 -17.89 -6.94 3.50
C LEU A 231 -18.77 -6.59 2.30
N GLU A 232 -18.19 -6.30 1.14
CA GLU A 232 -18.93 -5.97 -0.08
C GLU A 232 -19.80 -7.12 -0.55
N ALA A 233 -19.27 -8.35 -0.57
CA ALA A 233 -20.07 -9.52 -0.95
C ALA A 233 -21.28 -9.75 -0.03
N THR A 234 -21.16 -9.41 1.25
CA THR A 234 -22.27 -9.49 2.21
C THR A 234 -23.23 -8.33 2.05
N LEU A 235 -22.69 -7.13 1.84
CA LEU A 235 -23.43 -5.89 1.61
C LEU A 235 -24.29 -5.99 0.35
N ASP A 236 -23.75 -6.49 -0.76
CA ASP A 236 -24.48 -6.63 -2.02
C ASP A 236 -25.66 -7.60 -1.93
N ARG A 237 -25.58 -8.59 -1.03
CA ARG A 237 -26.69 -9.51 -0.75
C ARG A 237 -27.79 -8.87 0.10
N LEU A 238 -27.39 -8.04 1.08
CA LEU A 238 -28.32 -7.43 2.03
C LEU A 238 -28.94 -6.13 1.50
N HIS A 239 -28.14 -5.32 0.82
CA HIS A 239 -28.46 -4.01 0.26
C HIS A 239 -27.95 -3.96 -1.20
N PRO A 240 -28.77 -4.44 -2.17
CA PRO A 240 -28.36 -4.55 -3.57
C PRO A 240 -28.03 -3.18 -4.19
N PRO A 241 -27.12 -3.13 -5.17
CA PRO A 241 -26.83 -1.89 -5.88
C PRO A 241 -28.07 -1.41 -6.70
N PRO A 242 -28.23 -0.09 -6.93
CA PRO A 242 -29.43 0.49 -7.53
C PRO A 242 -29.84 -0.14 -8.88
N HIS A 243 -28.88 -0.56 -9.70
CA HIS A 243 -29.14 -1.13 -11.03
C HIS A 243 -29.54 -2.62 -11.01
N ALA A 244 -29.37 -3.33 -9.90
CA ALA A 244 -29.70 -4.75 -9.79
C ALA A 244 -31.20 -5.03 -9.52
N GLN A 245 -31.97 -4.03 -9.09
CA GLN A 245 -33.34 -4.21 -8.61
C GLN A 245 -34.43 -4.08 -9.70
N SER A 246 -34.06 -3.86 -10.96
CA SER A 246 -35.00 -3.55 -12.07
C SER A 246 -35.88 -4.73 -12.56
N LYS A 247 -35.97 -5.85 -11.84
CA LYS A 247 -36.65 -7.08 -12.31
C LYS A 247 -37.65 -7.74 -11.33
N GLN A 248 -38.18 -7.02 -10.33
CA GLN A 248 -39.32 -7.54 -9.57
C GLN A 248 -40.64 -6.97 -10.11
N GLN A 249 -41.44 -7.85 -10.73
CA GLN A 249 -42.76 -7.56 -11.26
C GLN A 249 -43.68 -7.06 -10.12
N ALA A 250 -44.23 -5.86 -10.28
CA ALA A 250 -45.31 -5.38 -9.42
C ALA A 250 -46.51 -6.33 -9.55
N GLY A 251 -46.86 -7.03 -8.46
CA GLY A 251 -48.09 -7.82 -8.40
C GLY A 251 -49.32 -6.93 -8.56
N LEU A 252 -50.41 -7.48 -9.12
CA LEU A 252 -51.66 -6.77 -9.47
C LEU A 252 -52.44 -6.17 -8.27
N SER A 253 -51.88 -6.13 -7.06
CA SER A 253 -52.51 -5.56 -5.87
C SER A 253 -51.45 -4.91 -4.99
N THR A 254 -51.04 -3.68 -5.33
CA THR A 254 -50.20 -2.84 -4.48
C THR A 254 -50.90 -1.54 -4.18
N THR A 255 -51.14 -1.26 -2.92
CA THR A 255 -51.78 -0.01 -2.46
C THR A 255 -50.77 1.13 -2.54
N ALA A 256 -51.25 2.38 -2.63
CA ALA A 256 -50.40 3.56 -2.57
C ALA A 256 -49.57 3.67 -1.27
N SER A 257 -50.07 3.11 -0.15
CA SER A 257 -49.31 2.96 1.10
C SER A 257 -48.13 2.03 0.94
N ASP A 258 -48.34 0.86 0.34
CA ASP A 258 -47.33 -0.19 0.18
C ASP A 258 -46.22 0.27 -0.78
N LEU A 259 -46.57 1.08 -1.79
CA LEU A 259 -45.60 1.72 -2.67
C LEU A 259 -44.73 2.75 -1.93
N ARG A 260 -45.33 3.57 -1.05
CA ARG A 260 -44.58 4.55 -0.24
C ARG A 260 -43.66 3.86 0.76
N GLU A 261 -44.13 2.80 1.40
CA GLU A 261 -43.35 2.02 2.37
C GLU A 261 -42.16 1.34 1.70
N ARG A 262 -42.35 0.73 0.52
CA ARG A 262 -41.26 0.16 -0.28
C ARG A 262 -40.22 1.19 -0.69
N GLN A 263 -40.65 2.36 -1.18
CA GLN A 263 -39.73 3.46 -1.50
C GLN A 263 -38.96 3.94 -0.26
N ALA A 264 -39.62 4.03 0.89
CA ALA A 264 -38.97 4.38 2.15
C ALA A 264 -37.96 3.31 2.59
N GLU A 265 -38.25 2.03 2.39
CA GLU A 265 -37.33 0.94 2.69
C GLU A 265 -36.14 0.88 1.74
N GLU A 266 -36.37 1.07 0.44
CA GLU A 266 -35.32 1.16 -0.58
C GLU A 266 -34.36 2.32 -0.28
N SER A 267 -34.90 3.51 0.03
CA SER A 267 -34.08 4.67 0.39
C SER A 267 -33.24 4.44 1.65
N ARG A 268 -33.81 3.80 2.69
CA ARG A 268 -33.06 3.41 3.90
C ARG A 268 -31.95 2.39 3.57
N SER A 269 -32.27 1.37 2.77
CA SER A 269 -31.31 0.36 2.32
C SER A 269 -30.15 1.01 1.55
N GLN A 270 -30.43 1.94 0.65
CA GLN A 270 -29.40 2.66 -0.11
C GLN A 270 -28.58 3.60 0.77
N ALA A 271 -29.18 4.24 1.77
CA ALA A 271 -28.46 5.09 2.73
C ALA A 271 -27.44 4.27 3.56
N VAL A 272 -27.84 3.10 4.06
CA VAL A 272 -26.93 2.17 4.75
C VAL A 272 -25.82 1.72 3.80
N ARG A 273 -26.17 1.34 2.58
CA ARG A 273 -25.19 0.91 1.57
C ARG A 273 -24.12 1.97 1.33
N ARG A 274 -24.53 3.22 1.08
CA ARG A 274 -23.60 4.34 0.85
C ARG A 274 -22.64 4.53 2.01
N SER A 275 -23.18 4.55 3.23
CA SER A 275 -22.37 4.66 4.45
C SER A 275 -21.29 3.58 4.53
N VAL A 276 -21.63 2.32 4.26
CA VAL A 276 -20.66 1.20 4.27
C VAL A 276 -19.64 1.32 3.12
N MET A 277 -20.10 1.68 1.92
CA MET A 277 -19.24 1.80 0.74
C MET A 277 -18.21 2.91 0.85
N VAL A 278 -18.53 4.04 1.46
CA VAL A 278 -17.56 5.13 1.71
C VAL A 278 -16.33 4.58 2.43
N ARG A 279 -16.53 3.81 3.50
CA ARG A 279 -15.46 3.19 4.30
C ARG A 279 -14.67 2.16 3.50
N ALA A 280 -15.38 1.32 2.74
CA ALA A 280 -14.76 0.32 1.88
C ALA A 280 -13.90 0.96 0.79
N LYS A 281 -14.38 2.02 0.12
CA LYS A 281 -13.65 2.78 -0.91
C LYS A 281 -12.41 3.47 -0.34
N VAL A 282 -12.50 4.09 0.84
CA VAL A 282 -11.33 4.66 1.51
C VAL A 282 -10.28 3.58 1.80
N GLY A 283 -10.70 2.45 2.38
CA GLY A 283 -9.80 1.32 2.63
C GLY A 283 -9.14 0.78 1.35
N LYS A 284 -9.91 0.59 0.27
CA LYS A 284 -9.39 0.17 -1.05
C LYS A 284 -8.40 1.16 -1.62
N GLY A 285 -8.69 2.45 -1.50
CA GLY A 285 -7.82 3.52 -1.98
C GLY A 285 -6.45 3.48 -1.30
N LEU A 286 -6.43 3.35 0.03
CA LEU A 286 -5.19 3.27 0.81
C LEU A 286 -4.41 1.97 0.55
N ILE A 287 -5.10 0.82 0.40
CA ILE A 287 -4.44 -0.44 -0.01
C ILE A 287 -3.79 -0.29 -1.38
N SER A 288 -4.51 0.27 -2.35
CA SER A 288 -4.00 0.46 -3.72
C SER A 288 -2.81 1.42 -3.73
N ALA A 289 -2.85 2.46 -2.90
CA ALA A 289 -1.72 3.38 -2.71
C ALA A 289 -0.49 2.67 -2.12
N GLY A 290 -0.67 1.79 -1.13
CA GLY A 290 0.41 0.96 -0.58
C GLY A 290 1.04 0.02 -1.62
N GLN A 291 0.25 -0.42 -2.60
CA GLN A 291 0.72 -1.23 -3.74
C GLN A 291 1.33 -0.39 -4.87
N LYS A 292 1.40 0.94 -4.71
CA LYS A 292 1.83 1.91 -5.74
C LYS A 292 0.94 1.92 -7.01
N ASP A 293 -0.28 1.38 -6.93
CA ASP A 293 -1.29 1.53 -7.99
C ASP A 293 -2.05 2.85 -7.81
N TRP A 294 -1.38 3.94 -8.22
CA TRP A 294 -1.93 5.30 -8.15
C TRP A 294 -3.22 5.45 -8.96
N ALA A 295 -3.35 4.72 -10.07
CA ALA A 295 -4.49 4.82 -10.96
C ALA A 295 -5.75 4.27 -10.30
N ARG A 296 -5.64 3.14 -9.59
CA ARG A 296 -6.75 2.58 -8.81
C ARG A 296 -7.03 3.40 -7.57
N ALA A 297 -6.00 3.82 -6.83
CA ALA A 297 -6.15 4.66 -5.64
C ALA A 297 -6.92 5.97 -5.95
N GLY A 298 -6.53 6.67 -7.02
CA GLY A 298 -7.19 7.90 -7.45
C GLY A 298 -8.66 7.68 -7.90
N ARG A 299 -8.98 6.52 -8.49
CA ARG A 299 -10.37 6.18 -8.86
C ARG A 299 -11.25 5.90 -7.64
N GLU A 300 -10.77 5.11 -6.69
CA GLU A 300 -11.55 4.73 -5.51
C GLU A 300 -11.81 5.93 -4.59
N LEU A 301 -10.82 6.82 -4.41
CA LEU A 301 -10.91 7.98 -3.52
C LEU A 301 -11.55 9.20 -4.18
N GLY A 302 -11.29 9.43 -5.47
CA GLY A 302 -11.70 10.67 -6.14
C GLY A 302 -13.22 10.85 -6.23
N TRP A 303 -13.99 9.77 -6.39
CA TRP A 303 -15.43 9.81 -6.70
C TRP A 303 -16.34 9.52 -5.50
N ILE A 304 -15.81 9.49 -4.28
CA ILE A 304 -16.60 9.16 -3.08
C ILE A 304 -17.76 10.15 -2.86
N GLU A 305 -17.55 11.44 -3.16
CA GLU A 305 -18.59 12.44 -2.97
C GLU A 305 -19.75 12.28 -3.97
N GLU A 306 -19.46 12.06 -5.25
CA GLU A 306 -20.51 11.87 -6.25
C GLU A 306 -21.21 10.52 -6.14
N ASP A 307 -20.44 9.45 -5.91
CA ASP A 307 -20.98 8.10 -5.91
C ASP A 307 -21.78 7.80 -4.63
N GLU A 308 -21.28 8.25 -3.48
CA GLU A 308 -21.83 7.85 -2.17
C GLU A 308 -22.41 9.04 -1.37
N GLY A 309 -22.26 10.28 -1.83
CA GLY A 309 -22.77 11.47 -1.13
C GLY A 309 -21.82 12.04 -0.07
N GLY A 310 -20.53 11.67 -0.12
CA GLY A 310 -19.49 12.18 0.76
C GLY A 310 -19.35 11.43 2.09
N LEU A 311 -18.54 11.97 3.01
CA LEU A 311 -18.24 11.30 4.28
C LEU A 311 -19.40 11.42 5.30
N GLY A 312 -20.21 12.49 5.21
CA GLY A 312 -21.31 12.74 6.15
C GLY A 312 -20.86 12.69 7.61
N ASP A 313 -21.59 11.96 8.45
CA ASP A 313 -21.32 11.83 9.88
C ASP A 313 -19.97 11.17 10.23
N TRP A 314 -19.33 10.52 9.26
CA TRP A 314 -18.04 9.84 9.44
C TRP A 314 -16.84 10.79 9.38
N GLU A 315 -17.05 12.00 8.88
CA GLU A 315 -16.00 13.00 8.68
C GLU A 315 -15.19 13.26 9.96
N GLY A 316 -13.89 13.01 9.88
CA GLY A 316 -12.92 13.31 10.93
C GLY A 316 -13.06 12.53 12.24
N LYS A 317 -14.13 11.77 12.46
CA LYS A 317 -14.35 11.05 13.74
C LYS A 317 -13.48 9.80 13.89
N GLN A 318 -13.21 9.10 12.80
CA GLN A 318 -12.60 7.76 12.86
C GLN A 318 -11.42 7.55 11.91
N ALA A 319 -11.30 8.25 10.78
CA ALA A 319 -10.24 7.93 9.82
C ALA A 319 -9.70 9.09 8.99
N ILE A 320 -10.55 9.83 8.27
CA ILE A 320 -10.10 10.78 7.25
C ILE A 320 -11.02 12.00 7.15
N SER A 321 -10.47 13.15 6.76
CA SER A 321 -11.24 14.36 6.40
C SER A 321 -11.55 14.42 4.91
N THR A 322 -12.55 15.24 4.55
CA THR A 322 -12.89 15.57 3.15
C THR A 322 -11.71 16.24 2.43
N SER A 323 -11.04 17.17 3.11
CA SER A 323 -9.84 17.87 2.64
C SER A 323 -8.66 16.93 2.34
N ASP A 324 -8.34 15.99 3.25
CA ASP A 324 -7.27 15.02 2.95
C ASP A 324 -7.68 14.04 1.84
N LEU A 325 -8.97 13.70 1.73
CA LEU A 325 -9.44 12.88 0.62
C LEU A 325 -9.22 13.59 -0.73
N ALA A 326 -9.47 14.90 -0.79
CA ALA A 326 -9.19 15.72 -1.96
C ALA A 326 -7.68 15.76 -2.25
N LEU A 327 -6.84 16.00 -1.25
CA LEU A 327 -5.38 15.98 -1.38
C LEU A 327 -4.88 14.62 -1.93
N LEU A 328 -5.30 13.51 -1.31
CA LEU A 328 -4.95 12.16 -1.74
C LEU A 328 -5.36 11.89 -3.19
N SER A 329 -6.63 12.16 -3.51
CA SER A 329 -7.15 11.95 -4.86
C SER A 329 -6.42 12.79 -5.90
N ALA A 330 -6.09 14.04 -5.59
CA ALA A 330 -5.34 14.93 -6.48
C ALA A 330 -3.97 14.32 -6.81
N PHE A 331 -3.17 13.97 -5.82
CA PHE A 331 -1.81 13.45 -6.03
C PHE A 331 -1.78 12.07 -6.68
N TYR A 332 -2.73 11.19 -6.37
CA TYR A 332 -2.85 9.89 -7.05
C TYR A 332 -3.28 10.03 -8.52
N ILE A 333 -4.17 10.98 -8.82
CA ILE A 333 -4.57 11.30 -10.20
C ILE A 333 -3.39 11.92 -10.95
N PHE A 334 -2.66 12.85 -10.35
CA PHE A 334 -1.45 13.45 -10.94
C PHE A 334 -0.37 12.40 -11.28
N ALA A 335 -0.14 11.43 -10.39
CA ALA A 335 0.87 10.40 -10.60
C ALA A 335 0.50 9.39 -11.72
N SER A 336 -0.79 9.25 -12.06
CA SER A 336 -1.28 8.19 -12.96
C SER A 336 -1.89 8.66 -14.28
N SER A 337 -2.39 9.88 -14.34
CA SER A 337 -3.31 10.33 -15.40
C SER A 337 -2.65 11.29 -16.37
N ASP A 338 -3.23 11.39 -17.58
CA ASP A 338 -2.84 12.37 -18.59
C ASP A 338 -3.45 13.75 -18.32
N ARG A 339 -2.90 14.79 -18.97
CA ARG A 339 -3.38 16.18 -18.87
C ARG A 339 -4.89 16.32 -19.11
N GLY A 340 -5.45 15.59 -20.07
CA GLY A 340 -6.87 15.66 -20.40
C GLY A 340 -7.75 15.08 -19.29
N ARG A 341 -7.33 13.98 -18.67
CA ARG A 341 -8.00 13.41 -17.50
C ARG A 341 -7.82 14.25 -16.24
N ILE A 342 -6.62 14.79 -15.98
CA ILE A 342 -6.34 15.67 -14.85
C ILE A 342 -7.27 16.90 -14.89
N ARG A 343 -7.37 17.56 -16.05
CA ARG A 343 -8.28 18.69 -16.24
C ARG A 343 -9.73 18.33 -15.92
N ARG A 344 -10.25 17.25 -16.51
CA ARG A 344 -11.64 16.82 -16.31
C ARG A 344 -11.94 16.39 -14.88
N ALA A 345 -11.01 15.68 -14.23
CA ALA A 345 -11.23 15.11 -12.91
C ALA A 345 -11.02 16.12 -11.77
N LEU A 346 -10.07 17.05 -11.92
CA LEU A 346 -9.67 17.97 -10.84
C LEU A 346 -10.03 19.44 -11.11
N LEU A 347 -9.97 19.91 -12.36
CA LEU A 347 -10.21 21.33 -12.67
C LEU A 347 -11.66 21.64 -13.07
N ASP A 348 -12.28 20.79 -13.88
CA ASP A 348 -13.64 21.02 -14.36
C ASP A 348 -14.70 20.59 -13.33
N ARG A 349 -14.29 19.79 -12.35
CA ARG A 349 -15.18 19.16 -11.36
C ARG A 349 -15.42 20.09 -10.18
N ALA A 350 -16.65 20.60 -10.05
CA ALA A 350 -17.01 21.54 -8.99
C ALA A 350 -16.97 20.93 -7.58
N THR A 351 -17.36 19.66 -7.45
CA THR A 351 -17.31 18.89 -6.19
C THR A 351 -15.89 18.82 -5.63
N PHE A 352 -14.90 18.50 -6.46
CA PHE A 352 -13.49 18.49 -6.02
C PHE A 352 -13.05 19.85 -5.45
N LYS A 353 -13.42 20.94 -6.12
CA LYS A 353 -13.05 22.29 -5.64
C LYS A 353 -13.69 22.64 -4.31
N SER A 354 -14.92 22.18 -4.04
CA SER A 354 -15.58 22.38 -2.74
C SER A 354 -15.02 21.50 -1.62
N GLN A 355 -14.28 20.44 -1.94
CA GLN A 355 -13.62 19.58 -0.94
C GLN A 355 -12.29 20.13 -0.45
N LEU A 356 -11.67 21.04 -1.20
CA LEU A 356 -10.40 21.64 -0.82
C LEU A 356 -10.63 22.69 0.25
N ASP A 357 -9.86 22.63 1.33
CA ASP A 357 -9.80 23.71 2.31
C ASP A 357 -9.15 24.95 1.69
N ASP A 358 -9.49 26.14 2.22
CA ASP A 358 -8.90 27.41 1.77
C ASP A 358 -7.36 27.41 1.84
N SER A 359 -6.78 26.68 2.80
CA SER A 359 -5.32 26.51 2.95
C SER A 359 -4.68 25.67 1.84
N GLN A 360 -5.47 24.88 1.10
CA GLN A 360 -5.04 24.01 0.01
C GLN A 360 -5.22 24.61 -1.39
N GLY A 361 -5.51 25.92 -1.49
CA GLY A 361 -5.67 26.61 -2.78
C GLY A 361 -4.51 26.43 -3.75
N TRP A 362 -3.30 26.22 -3.25
CA TRP A 362 -2.09 25.94 -4.04
C TRP A 362 -2.22 24.68 -4.92
N ILE A 363 -3.11 23.74 -4.60
CA ILE A 363 -3.37 22.54 -5.42
C ILE A 363 -4.03 22.94 -6.75
N ILE A 364 -4.95 23.92 -6.72
CA ILE A 364 -5.60 24.42 -7.94
C ILE A 364 -4.57 25.13 -8.82
N ASP A 365 -3.66 25.90 -8.23
CA ASP A 365 -2.56 26.53 -8.95
C ASP A 365 -1.61 25.50 -9.56
N LEU A 366 -1.35 24.40 -8.85
CA LEU A 366 -0.55 23.27 -9.36
C LEU A 366 -1.24 22.60 -10.55
N ILE A 367 -2.55 22.35 -10.46
CA ILE A 367 -3.36 21.78 -11.56
C ILE A 367 -3.35 22.72 -12.76
N GLY A 368 -3.58 24.01 -12.55
CA GLY A 368 -3.54 25.03 -13.59
C GLY A 368 -2.18 25.07 -14.28
N ALA A 369 -1.10 25.20 -13.52
CA ALA A 369 0.27 25.22 -14.04
C ALA A 369 0.61 23.95 -14.85
N TYR A 370 0.17 22.78 -14.39
CA TYR A 370 0.38 21.52 -15.12
C TYR A 370 -0.43 21.47 -16.43
N VAL A 371 -1.70 21.86 -16.40
CA VAL A 371 -2.56 21.87 -17.59
C VAL A 371 -2.11 22.92 -18.61
N ASP A 372 -1.56 24.04 -18.16
CA ASP A 372 -1.05 25.11 -19.02
C ASP A 372 0.40 24.87 -19.48
N ALA A 373 1.00 23.73 -19.10
CA ALA A 373 2.37 23.34 -19.41
C ALA A 373 3.45 24.32 -18.87
N ASN A 374 3.14 25.04 -17.78
CA ASN A 374 4.10 25.85 -17.05
C ASN A 374 4.86 25.01 -16.03
N TYR A 375 5.77 24.16 -16.52
CA TYR A 375 6.45 23.18 -15.68
C TYR A 375 7.41 23.79 -14.65
N GLY A 376 7.94 25.00 -14.87
CA GLY A 376 8.76 25.70 -13.88
C GLY A 376 7.98 26.05 -12.60
N GLN A 377 6.71 26.44 -12.75
CA GLN A 377 5.81 26.67 -11.61
C GLN A 377 5.42 25.34 -10.95
N VAL A 378 5.16 24.29 -11.74
CA VAL A 378 4.90 22.93 -11.21
C VAL A 378 6.04 22.47 -10.31
N MET A 379 7.30 22.60 -10.74
CA MET A 379 8.45 22.21 -9.92
C MET A 379 8.55 23.01 -8.61
N SER A 380 8.25 24.30 -8.67
CA SER A 380 8.27 25.17 -7.49
C SER A 380 7.17 24.79 -6.49
N LEU A 381 5.96 24.49 -6.98
CA LEU A 381 4.83 24.06 -6.15
C LEU A 381 5.01 22.63 -5.61
N LEU A 382 5.63 21.73 -6.37
CA LEU A 382 6.01 20.40 -5.88
C LEU A 382 7.04 20.50 -4.75
N GLN A 383 8.03 21.38 -4.88
CA GLN A 383 9.00 21.65 -3.82
C GLN A 383 8.35 22.22 -2.56
N TYR A 384 7.40 23.15 -2.72
CA TYR A 384 6.65 23.72 -1.59
C TYR A 384 5.76 22.69 -0.89
N SER A 385 5.09 21.82 -1.66
CA SER A 385 4.17 20.82 -1.11
C SER A 385 4.86 19.62 -0.48
N GLU A 386 6.10 19.33 -0.85
CA GLU A 386 6.88 18.19 -0.35
C GLU A 386 6.86 17.99 1.19
N PRO A 387 7.14 19.01 2.04
CA PRO A 387 7.00 18.88 3.50
C PRO A 387 5.57 18.59 3.95
N ILE A 388 4.56 19.18 3.29
CA ILE A 388 3.14 18.98 3.61
C ILE A 388 2.74 17.51 3.36
N LEU A 389 3.19 16.95 2.23
CA LEU A 389 2.93 15.55 1.87
C LEU A 389 3.65 14.59 2.81
N LEU A 390 4.88 14.93 3.24
CA LEU A 390 5.66 14.11 4.18
C LEU A 390 5.03 14.06 5.57
N LEU A 391 4.46 15.17 6.04
CA LEU A 391 3.74 15.25 7.32
C LEU A 391 2.35 14.62 7.26
N ASN A 392 1.81 14.32 6.08
CA ASN A 392 0.53 13.63 5.96
C ASN A 392 0.69 12.12 6.23
N PRO A 393 -0.06 11.53 7.19
CA PRO A 393 0.08 10.11 7.54
C PRO A 393 -0.13 9.14 6.37
N PHE A 394 -0.97 9.51 5.41
CA PHE A 394 -1.35 8.65 4.29
C PHE A 394 -0.42 8.79 3.08
N LEU A 395 0.23 9.95 2.91
CA LEU A 395 1.12 10.22 1.77
C LEU A 395 2.60 10.04 2.06
N SER A 396 3.01 10.16 3.33
CA SER A 396 4.42 10.14 3.74
C SER A 396 5.29 9.07 3.07
N SER A 397 4.81 7.82 3.06
CA SER A 397 5.52 6.67 2.49
C SER A 397 5.63 6.71 0.95
N CYS A 398 4.68 7.37 0.27
CA CYS A 398 4.59 7.43 -1.19
C CYS A 398 5.05 8.76 -1.78
N THR A 399 5.26 9.81 -0.98
CA THR A 399 5.63 11.17 -1.41
C THR A 399 6.73 11.18 -2.47
N ARG A 400 7.87 10.52 -2.22
CA ARG A 400 9.02 10.50 -3.16
C ARG A 400 8.67 9.85 -4.49
N SER A 401 7.90 8.75 -4.45
CA SER A 401 7.47 8.03 -5.66
C SER A 401 6.51 8.89 -6.48
N ILE A 402 5.53 9.51 -5.82
CA ILE A 402 4.54 10.38 -6.47
C ILE A 402 5.21 11.59 -7.12
N ILE A 403 6.06 12.31 -6.39
CA ILE A 403 6.78 13.47 -6.91
C ILE A 403 7.63 13.07 -8.12
N SER A 404 8.37 11.96 -8.03
CA SER A 404 9.15 11.45 -9.16
C SER A 404 8.27 11.12 -10.37
N CYS A 405 7.11 10.46 -10.17
CA CYS A 405 6.19 10.17 -11.27
C CYS A 405 5.66 11.44 -11.94
N ILE A 406 5.28 12.46 -11.16
CA ILE A 406 4.78 13.74 -11.69
C ILE A 406 5.87 14.46 -12.50
N GLN A 407 7.11 14.45 -12.00
CA GLN A 407 8.25 15.06 -12.68
C GLN A 407 8.57 14.37 -14.00
N THR A 408 8.72 13.05 -13.97
CA THR A 408 8.93 12.23 -15.17
C THR A 408 7.85 12.49 -16.22
N ARG A 409 6.58 12.46 -15.83
CA ARG A 409 5.47 12.73 -16.76
C ARG A 409 5.49 14.14 -17.31
N SER A 410 5.84 15.13 -16.49
CA SER A 410 5.98 16.53 -16.94
C SER A 410 7.05 16.66 -18.02
N ILE A 411 8.20 15.98 -17.86
CA ILE A 411 9.28 15.98 -18.85
C ILE A 411 8.85 15.29 -20.14
N ILE A 412 8.25 14.10 -20.06
CA ILE A 412 7.73 13.37 -21.24
C ILE A 412 6.77 14.27 -22.03
N GLN A 413 5.83 14.91 -21.33
CA GLN A 413 4.83 15.76 -21.95
C GLN A 413 5.42 17.05 -22.53
N TYR A 414 6.48 17.58 -21.94
CA TYR A 414 7.20 18.74 -22.48
C TYR A 414 7.93 18.40 -23.78
N VAL A 415 8.55 17.23 -23.86
CA VAL A 415 9.38 16.83 -25.02
C VAL A 415 8.53 16.33 -26.19
N GLN A 416 7.39 15.68 -25.93
CA GLN A 416 6.55 15.04 -26.96
C GLN A 416 6.23 15.89 -28.21
N PRO A 417 5.97 17.22 -28.12
CA PRO A 417 5.68 18.03 -29.30
C PRO A 417 6.90 18.36 -30.18
N PHE A 418 8.12 18.09 -29.73
CA PHE A 418 9.36 18.50 -30.39
C PHE A 418 10.04 17.32 -31.09
N SER A 419 10.59 17.55 -32.29
CA SER A 419 11.48 16.58 -32.96
C SER A 419 12.91 16.65 -32.44
N THR A 420 13.35 17.85 -32.04
CA THR A 420 14.70 18.13 -31.56
C THR A 420 14.61 19.22 -30.50
N ILE A 421 15.29 19.06 -29.37
CA ILE A 421 15.27 20.05 -28.29
C ILE A 421 16.65 20.17 -27.61
N HIS A 422 17.09 21.40 -27.36
CA HIS A 422 18.32 21.63 -26.60
C HIS A 422 18.10 21.34 -25.11
N ILE A 423 19.04 20.61 -24.51
CA ILE A 423 18.99 20.27 -23.08
C ILE A 423 18.98 21.54 -22.23
N GLN A 424 19.70 22.59 -22.63
CA GLN A 424 19.70 23.89 -21.95
C GLN A 424 18.33 24.57 -21.91
N THR A 425 17.49 24.38 -22.93
CA THR A 425 16.12 24.90 -22.92
C THR A 425 15.25 24.12 -21.93
N MET A 426 15.46 22.80 -21.84
CA MET A 426 14.79 21.95 -20.85
C MET A 426 15.19 22.35 -19.43
N THR A 427 16.47 22.55 -19.15
CA THR A 427 16.96 22.91 -17.80
C THR A 427 16.36 24.22 -17.32
N GLN A 428 16.26 25.23 -18.20
CA GLN A 428 15.61 26.51 -17.91
C GLN A 428 14.10 26.34 -17.64
N ALA A 429 13.41 25.52 -18.44
CA ALA A 429 11.98 25.27 -18.27
C ALA A 429 11.65 24.57 -16.94
N PHE A 430 12.48 23.63 -16.51
CA PHE A 430 12.28 22.84 -15.29
C PHE A 430 13.01 23.38 -14.06
N ARG A 431 13.84 24.42 -14.20
CA ARG A 431 14.70 24.97 -13.14
C ARG A 431 15.61 23.90 -12.53
N MET A 432 16.22 23.11 -13.40
CA MET A 432 17.12 22.01 -13.04
C MET A 432 18.53 22.29 -13.55
N GLU A 433 19.50 21.64 -12.93
CA GLU A 433 20.90 21.62 -13.37
C GLU A 433 21.06 20.76 -14.64
N GLU A 434 22.04 21.08 -15.47
CA GLU A 434 22.27 20.42 -16.77
C GLU A 434 22.61 18.94 -16.60
N ASP A 435 23.58 18.61 -15.74
CA ASP A 435 23.98 17.23 -15.46
C ASP A 435 22.80 16.38 -14.98
N LYS A 436 21.99 16.93 -14.07
CA LYS A 436 20.80 16.25 -13.55
C LYS A 436 19.71 16.07 -14.60
N MET A 437 19.58 16.99 -15.54
CA MET A 437 18.62 16.85 -16.65
C MET A 437 19.09 15.74 -17.60
N LEU A 438 20.38 15.68 -17.90
CA LEU A 438 20.97 14.62 -18.72
C LEU A 438 20.74 13.24 -18.12
N ASP A 439 21.04 13.05 -16.84
CA ASP A 439 20.82 11.77 -16.13
C ASP A 439 19.35 11.32 -16.21
N VAL A 440 18.42 12.27 -16.06
CA VAL A 440 16.97 11.97 -16.11
C VAL A 440 16.56 11.58 -17.53
N VAL A 441 17.00 12.33 -18.56
CA VAL A 441 16.67 12.03 -19.95
C VAL A 441 17.30 10.70 -20.39
N GLU A 442 18.55 10.42 -20.00
CA GLU A 442 19.21 9.13 -20.25
C GLU A 442 18.40 7.98 -19.67
N LYS A 443 17.96 8.11 -18.41
CA LYS A 443 17.11 7.10 -17.78
C LYS A 443 15.79 6.92 -18.51
N LEU A 444 15.12 8.01 -18.92
CA LEU A 444 13.84 7.92 -19.63
C LEU A 444 13.96 7.25 -21.00
N ILE A 445 15.09 7.44 -21.69
CA ILE A 445 15.39 6.74 -22.95
C ILE A 445 15.72 5.28 -22.67
N GLY A 446 16.52 5.00 -21.65
CA GLY A 446 16.88 3.63 -21.24
C GLY A 446 15.68 2.79 -20.81
N ASP A 447 14.72 3.40 -20.10
CA ASP A 447 13.45 2.78 -19.66
C ASP A 447 12.45 2.66 -20.83
N GLY A 448 12.68 3.35 -21.95
CA GLY A 448 11.83 3.33 -23.15
C GLY A 448 10.59 4.23 -23.08
N ASP A 449 10.51 5.12 -22.08
CA ASP A 449 9.41 6.07 -21.92
C ASP A 449 9.50 7.23 -22.95
N VAL A 450 10.72 7.58 -23.37
CA VAL A 450 10.99 8.61 -24.38
C VAL A 450 11.77 7.96 -25.53
N GLY A 451 11.19 7.92 -26.73
CA GLY A 451 11.88 7.46 -27.94
C GLY A 451 12.76 8.57 -28.52
N GLY A 452 14.08 8.45 -28.35
CA GLY A 452 15.03 9.41 -28.89
C GLY A 452 16.49 9.07 -28.57
N LYS A 453 17.40 9.90 -29.08
CA LYS A 453 18.84 9.82 -28.89
C LYS A 453 19.39 11.15 -28.40
N ILE A 454 20.37 11.10 -27.50
CA ILE A 454 21.06 12.29 -26.99
C ILE A 454 22.31 12.49 -27.83
N ASP A 455 22.45 13.67 -28.44
CA ASP A 455 23.70 14.15 -29.00
C ASP A 455 24.47 14.92 -27.91
N LEU A 456 25.54 14.30 -27.40
CA LEU A 456 26.39 14.86 -26.36
C LEU A 456 27.36 15.95 -26.87
N ILE A 457 27.55 16.06 -28.18
CA ILE A 457 28.43 17.10 -28.74
C ILE A 457 27.68 18.42 -28.76
N ASP A 458 26.44 18.39 -29.24
CA ASP A 458 25.60 19.59 -29.40
C ASP A 458 24.63 19.81 -28.22
N ASN A 459 24.59 18.88 -27.24
CA ASN A 459 23.64 18.86 -26.11
C ASN A 459 22.18 18.98 -26.57
N ILE A 460 21.78 18.13 -27.53
CA ILE A 460 20.45 18.08 -28.11
C ILE A 460 19.84 16.69 -27.91
N LEU A 461 18.58 16.66 -27.50
CA LEU A 461 17.74 15.48 -27.57
C LEU A 461 17.04 15.43 -28.93
N VAL A 462 17.34 14.41 -29.71
CA VAL A 462 16.71 14.12 -31.01
C VAL A 462 15.68 13.02 -30.80
N MET A 463 14.41 13.33 -31.03
CA MET A 463 13.30 12.38 -30.88
C MET A 463 13.22 11.46 -32.09
N ASP A 464 12.98 10.18 -31.84
CA ASP A 464 12.84 9.18 -32.90
C ASP A 464 11.50 9.40 -33.63
N THR A 465 11.56 9.88 -34.86
CA THR A 465 10.41 9.89 -35.77
C THR A 465 10.31 8.53 -36.45
N LEU A 466 9.69 7.56 -35.77
CA LEU A 466 9.38 6.28 -36.38
C LEU A 466 8.32 6.47 -37.47
N ASP A 467 8.64 6.10 -38.71
CA ASP A 467 7.66 6.06 -39.81
C ASP A 467 6.57 5.02 -39.45
N PRO A 468 5.31 5.43 -39.22
CA PRO A 468 4.23 4.53 -38.84
C PRO A 468 4.04 3.38 -39.84
N ARG A 469 4.42 3.62 -41.10
CA ARG A 469 4.35 2.63 -42.17
C ARG A 469 5.41 1.54 -42.01
N ALA A 470 6.64 1.92 -41.67
CA ALA A 470 7.74 0.97 -41.46
C ALA A 470 7.44 0.04 -40.27
N GLU A 471 6.90 0.60 -39.18
CA GLU A 471 6.50 -0.18 -38.00
C GLU A 471 5.35 -1.15 -38.32
N MET A 472 4.34 -0.70 -39.07
CA MET A 472 3.25 -1.58 -39.52
C MET A 472 3.78 -2.75 -40.37
N PHE A 473 4.73 -2.49 -41.28
CA PHE A 473 5.35 -3.54 -42.06
C PHE A 473 6.12 -4.53 -41.19
N GLU A 474 6.93 -4.04 -40.25
CA GLU A 474 7.72 -4.91 -39.37
C GLU A 474 6.82 -5.77 -38.47
N LYS A 475 5.78 -5.19 -37.87
CA LYS A 475 4.77 -5.93 -37.07
C LYS A 475 4.06 -6.97 -37.91
N ALA A 476 3.62 -6.63 -39.12
CA ALA A 476 2.98 -7.58 -40.03
C ALA A 476 3.91 -8.73 -40.42
N LEU A 477 5.20 -8.45 -40.63
CA LEU A 477 6.21 -9.44 -41.00
C LEU A 477 6.49 -10.40 -39.83
N LYS A 478 6.66 -9.89 -38.61
CA LYS A 478 6.80 -10.72 -37.38
C LYS A 478 5.56 -11.58 -37.12
N ALA A 479 4.36 -11.02 -37.28
CA ALA A 479 3.11 -11.77 -37.15
C ALA A 479 3.00 -12.86 -38.22
N GLY A 480 3.40 -12.56 -39.46
CA GLY A 480 3.45 -13.52 -40.56
C GLY A 480 4.43 -14.67 -40.31
N GLN A 481 5.64 -14.38 -39.84
CA GLN A 481 6.64 -15.38 -39.46
C GLN A 481 6.14 -16.30 -38.35
N LYS A 482 5.59 -15.72 -37.27
CA LYS A 482 5.02 -16.51 -36.17
C LYS A 482 3.85 -17.39 -36.62
N SER A 483 3.01 -16.89 -37.53
CA SER A 483 1.93 -17.67 -38.13
C SER A 483 2.46 -18.84 -38.96
N ALA A 484 3.52 -18.62 -39.74
CA ALA A 484 4.16 -19.66 -40.53
C ALA A 484 4.80 -20.75 -39.64
N GLU A 485 5.49 -20.36 -38.57
CA GLU A 485 6.06 -21.28 -37.58
C GLU A 485 4.97 -22.13 -36.91
N LEU A 486 3.85 -21.50 -36.49
CA LEU A 486 2.71 -22.21 -35.90
C LEU A 486 2.06 -23.18 -36.90
N ALA A 487 1.94 -22.79 -38.16
CA ALA A 487 1.41 -23.66 -39.21
C ALA A 487 2.33 -24.86 -39.47
N GLN A 488 3.65 -24.65 -39.52
CA GLN A 488 4.63 -25.72 -39.67
C GLN A 488 4.61 -26.67 -38.47
N ALA A 489 4.57 -26.15 -37.25
CA ALA A 489 4.47 -26.96 -36.03
C ALA A 489 3.16 -27.78 -36.00
N SER A 490 2.05 -27.19 -36.45
CA SER A 490 0.76 -27.88 -36.55
C SER A 490 0.76 -28.98 -37.61
N LEU A 491 1.37 -28.71 -38.77
CA LEU A 491 1.55 -29.71 -39.83
C LEU A 491 2.43 -30.87 -39.36
N LEU A 492 3.53 -30.57 -38.68
CA LEU A 492 4.42 -31.57 -38.10
C LEU A 492 3.68 -32.44 -37.08
N ARG A 493 2.89 -31.83 -36.18
CA ARG A 493 2.07 -32.55 -35.21
C ARG A 493 1.05 -33.47 -35.88
N MET A 494 0.40 -33.00 -36.94
CA MET A 494 -0.52 -33.81 -37.74
C MET A 494 0.20 -35.01 -38.35
N LYS A 495 1.40 -34.81 -38.91
CA LYS A 495 2.21 -35.88 -39.51
C LYS A 495 2.72 -36.90 -38.48
N LEU A 496 3.12 -36.46 -37.30
CA LEU A 496 3.47 -37.35 -36.20
C LEU A 496 2.28 -38.20 -35.75
N THR A 497 1.09 -37.61 -35.73
CA THR A 497 -0.16 -38.31 -35.37
C THR A 497 -0.53 -39.34 -36.44
N GLU A 498 -0.42 -38.99 -37.73
CA GLU A 498 -0.62 -39.89 -38.87
C GLU A 498 0.37 -41.08 -38.85
N ALA A 499 1.62 -40.84 -38.44
CA ALA A 499 2.65 -41.86 -38.25
C ALA A 499 2.46 -42.71 -36.97
N GLY A 500 1.41 -42.45 -36.18
CA GLY A 500 1.13 -43.17 -34.93
C GLY A 500 2.04 -42.78 -33.75
N VAL A 501 2.84 -41.72 -33.88
CA VAL A 501 3.71 -41.19 -32.81
C VAL A 501 2.87 -40.28 -31.91
N MET A 502 2.15 -40.89 -30.97
CA MET A 502 1.38 -40.18 -29.97
C MET A 502 2.01 -40.31 -28.58
N VAL A 503 2.11 -39.19 -27.87
CA VAL A 503 2.52 -39.19 -26.46
C VAL A 503 1.37 -39.73 -25.64
N ASN A 504 1.58 -40.85 -24.96
CA ASN A 504 0.59 -41.44 -24.07
C ASN A 504 0.68 -40.73 -22.70
N PRO A 505 -0.32 -39.92 -22.29
CA PRO A 505 -0.24 -39.10 -21.08
C PRO A 505 -0.29 -39.92 -19.77
N HIS A 506 -0.25 -41.26 -19.84
CA HIS A 506 -0.29 -42.17 -18.68
C HIS A 506 0.95 -43.09 -18.61
N ALA A 507 2.03 -42.81 -19.36
CA ALA A 507 3.22 -43.65 -19.36
C ALA A 507 4.08 -43.57 -18.09
N GLU A 508 3.79 -42.65 -17.15
CA GLU A 508 4.58 -42.48 -15.92
C GLU A 508 4.31 -43.51 -14.81
N SER A 509 3.40 -44.47 -14.98
CA SER A 509 3.12 -45.48 -13.93
C SER A 509 3.82 -46.83 -14.09
N ILE A 510 4.59 -47.09 -15.15
CA ILE A 510 5.14 -48.44 -15.41
C ILE A 510 6.53 -48.67 -14.80
N ASN A 511 7.24 -47.63 -14.34
CA ASN A 511 8.60 -47.77 -13.81
C ASN A 511 8.69 -48.05 -12.29
N SER A 512 7.58 -48.17 -11.56
CA SER A 512 7.59 -48.48 -10.12
C SER A 512 7.50 -49.98 -9.76
N GLU A 513 7.22 -50.87 -10.72
CA GLU A 513 7.04 -52.31 -10.44
C GLU A 513 8.27 -53.21 -10.72
N ILE A 514 9.39 -52.65 -11.19
CA ILE A 514 10.59 -53.48 -11.52
C ILE A 514 11.54 -53.67 -10.31
N SER A 515 11.31 -53.01 -9.16
CA SER A 515 12.20 -53.12 -7.98
C SER A 515 11.73 -54.10 -6.89
N GLY A 516 10.88 -55.08 -7.23
CA GLY A 516 10.29 -55.96 -6.21
C GLY A 516 9.96 -57.35 -6.71
N LYS A 517 10.98 -58.16 -7.04
CA LYS A 517 10.98 -59.64 -6.96
C LYS A 517 12.33 -60.22 -7.39
N GLN A 518 13.29 -60.26 -6.47
CA GLN A 518 14.33 -61.28 -6.46
C GLN A 518 14.11 -62.17 -5.24
N GLN A 519 13.55 -63.37 -5.46
CA GLN A 519 13.88 -64.56 -4.67
C GLN A 519 13.27 -65.85 -5.28
N GLN A 520 14.15 -66.85 -5.40
CA GLN A 520 13.94 -68.32 -5.47
C GLN A 520 13.82 -69.03 -6.86
N GLN A 521 15.00 -69.51 -7.31
CA GLN A 521 15.42 -70.81 -7.95
C GLN A 521 14.42 -71.98 -8.13
N PRO A 522 14.76 -73.10 -8.85
CA PRO A 522 15.70 -73.33 -9.99
C PRO A 522 15.27 -74.38 -11.07
N LEU A 523 16.06 -74.46 -12.16
CA LEU A 523 16.50 -75.62 -13.00
C LEU A 523 15.51 -76.57 -13.75
N GLY A 524 15.67 -76.64 -15.09
CA GLY A 524 15.36 -77.80 -15.95
C GLY A 524 15.51 -77.50 -17.47
N PRO A 525 16.01 -78.41 -18.34
CA PRO A 525 16.83 -78.04 -19.52
C PRO A 525 16.27 -78.46 -20.91
N GLU A 526 16.99 -78.06 -21.98
CA GLU A 526 16.96 -78.54 -23.38
C GLU A 526 15.71 -78.16 -24.23
N ALA A 527 15.78 -77.79 -25.52
CA ALA A 527 16.75 -78.08 -26.56
C ALA A 527 16.74 -77.03 -27.72
N THR A 528 17.95 -76.75 -28.24
CA THR A 528 18.37 -76.60 -29.65
C THR A 528 17.52 -75.78 -30.65
N ALA A 529 18.02 -74.61 -31.09
CA ALA A 529 18.79 -74.39 -32.35
C ALA A 529 17.88 -74.27 -33.59
N THR A 530 18.05 -73.31 -34.52
CA THR A 530 19.30 -72.98 -35.22
C THR A 530 19.11 -71.68 -36.06
N THR A 531 20.17 -70.84 -36.13
CA THR A 531 20.72 -70.10 -37.32
C THR A 531 19.85 -69.05 -38.06
N THR A 532 20.28 -67.87 -38.54
CA THR A 532 21.58 -67.20 -38.82
C THR A 532 21.23 -65.73 -39.19
N THR A 533 21.82 -64.70 -38.56
CA THR A 533 22.91 -63.82 -39.05
C THR A 533 22.57 -63.14 -40.40
N THR A 534 22.66 -61.82 -40.59
CA THR A 534 23.93 -61.08 -40.71
C THR A 534 23.67 -59.58 -40.81
N ALA A 535 24.58 -58.81 -40.20
CA ALA A 535 24.64 -57.36 -40.15
C ALA A 535 25.49 -56.75 -41.29
N LEU A 536 25.65 -55.42 -41.22
CA LEU A 536 26.65 -54.57 -41.88
C LEU A 536 26.29 -54.10 -43.30
N GLN A 537 26.59 -52.87 -43.72
CA GLN A 537 27.75 -52.04 -43.38
C GLN A 537 27.54 -50.55 -43.72
N VAL A 538 28.19 -49.70 -42.93
CA VAL A 538 28.49 -48.26 -43.17
C VAL A 538 29.46 -48.11 -44.38
N PRO A 539 29.64 -46.92 -44.99
CA PRO A 539 30.67 -45.96 -44.54
C PRO A 539 30.19 -44.49 -44.66
N GLU A 540 30.45 -43.53 -43.77
CA GLU A 540 31.67 -43.01 -43.12
C GLU A 540 32.59 -42.15 -44.03
N THR A 541 33.03 -41.04 -43.41
CA THR A 541 34.15 -40.11 -43.73
C THR A 541 33.81 -38.83 -44.52
N ALA A 542 34.36 -37.65 -44.23
CA ALA A 542 35.06 -37.05 -43.08
C ALA A 542 35.40 -35.58 -43.46
N MET A 543 35.90 -34.81 -42.48
CA MET A 543 36.62 -33.52 -42.54
C MET A 543 35.80 -32.30 -42.07
N ALA A 544 36.25 -31.41 -41.18
CA ALA A 544 37.33 -31.34 -40.19
C ALA A 544 37.19 -29.98 -39.47
N GLU A 545 37.27 -29.98 -38.12
CA GLU A 545 38.03 -29.04 -37.25
C GLU A 545 37.63 -27.53 -37.25
N ASP A 546 37.72 -26.75 -36.16
CA ASP A 546 38.57 -26.79 -34.97
C ASP A 546 37.97 -25.92 -33.82
N HIS A 547 38.55 -26.11 -32.62
CA HIS A 547 38.32 -25.55 -31.28
C HIS A 547 38.42 -24.00 -31.18
N SER A 548 38.16 -23.27 -30.09
CA SER A 548 38.36 -23.49 -28.65
C SER A 548 37.77 -22.31 -27.84
N ALA A 549 37.30 -22.59 -26.63
CA ALA A 549 37.03 -21.62 -25.57
C ALA A 549 38.07 -21.78 -24.45
N GLU A 550 38.53 -20.69 -23.84
CA GLU A 550 38.95 -20.65 -22.43
C GLU A 550 39.37 -19.23 -21.98
N GLY A 551 39.13 -18.93 -20.69
CA GLY A 551 39.73 -17.78 -20.01
C GLY A 551 38.99 -17.29 -18.76
N VAL A 552 39.02 -18.05 -17.66
CA VAL A 552 38.78 -17.55 -16.29
C VAL A 552 39.92 -18.02 -15.38
N VAL A 553 40.55 -17.09 -14.67
CA VAL A 553 41.70 -17.30 -13.77
C VAL A 553 41.25 -17.13 -12.32
N MET A 554 41.59 -18.10 -11.46
CA MET A 554 41.63 -17.97 -10.00
C MET A 554 42.93 -18.65 -9.51
N HIS A 555 43.74 -17.90 -8.75
CA HIS A 555 44.98 -18.35 -8.13
C HIS A 555 44.75 -18.72 -6.65
N ALA A 556 45.37 -19.80 -6.19
CA ALA A 556 45.60 -20.08 -4.77
C ALA A 556 46.92 -20.85 -4.58
N SER A 557 47.75 -20.40 -3.62
CA SER A 557 48.87 -21.10 -2.97
C SER A 557 49.50 -20.12 -1.97
N GLY A 558 49.83 -20.42 -0.71
CA GLY A 558 49.81 -21.62 0.12
C GLY A 558 50.27 -21.25 1.55
N GLU A 559 50.05 -22.13 2.53
CA GLU A 559 50.57 -22.03 3.91
C GLU A 559 51.92 -22.79 4.05
N PRO A 560 52.70 -22.47 5.10
CA PRO A 560 53.44 -23.53 5.79
C PRO A 560 53.29 -23.53 7.33
N ASN A 561 53.37 -24.74 7.87
CA ASN A 561 53.41 -25.15 9.28
C ASN A 561 54.52 -24.48 10.11
N GLY A 562 54.24 -24.30 11.40
CA GLY A 562 55.23 -24.10 12.46
C GLY A 562 54.76 -24.70 13.80
N GLU A 563 55.41 -25.79 14.22
CA GLU A 563 55.34 -26.39 15.56
C GLU A 563 56.23 -25.63 16.57
N SER A 564 55.91 -25.76 17.85
CA SER A 564 56.67 -25.25 19.00
C SER A 564 57.71 -26.26 19.52
N VAL A 565 58.89 -25.79 19.93
CA VAL A 565 59.67 -26.28 21.10
C VAL A 565 60.67 -25.18 21.53
N ALA A 566 60.48 -24.62 22.73
CA ALA A 566 61.46 -24.25 23.76
C ALA A 566 60.82 -23.29 24.77
#